data_AF-A0AAV1A105-F1
#
_entry.id   AF-A0AAV1A105-F1
#
_cell.length_a   1.000
_cell.length_b   1.000
_cell.length_c   1.000
_cell.angle_alpha   90.00
_cell.angle_beta   90.00
_cell.angle_gamma   90.00
#
_symmetry.space_group_name_H-M   'P 1'
#
loop_
_entity.id
_entity.type
_entity.pdbx_description
1 polymer ?
#
loop_
_entity_poly.entity_id
_entity_poly.type
_entity_poly.pdbx_seq_one_letter_code
_entity_poly.pdbx_strand_id
1 'polypeptide(L)'
;MLNTSEIGSACTFCLVVGPPSNSSYTRSDSILFKMSSCRISGVIYECLLFDMDDTLYPLSLGINLACRKNIIDYMLEHLHIEESKVSKMCLDLYLEHGTTMAGMKALGYEFDNDEFHAFVHGRLPYEKLKHDLVLRNLLLSMPQRKIIFTNADHAHAIEVLSRLGLEDCFEGIICFETLNPLNSCRQILCKPSVEAFEAAIRIAKVDPKKTIFFDDSVRNVASGKVAGFHTVIVGRSDLVPGADHALNSIHNIREALPEIWEVEEGNQQQRIQSLAVEATVHA
;
A
#
# COMPACT_ATOMS: atom_id res chain seq x y z
N MET A 1 -21.42 -53.06 -43.36
CA MET A 1 -21.61 -51.85 -44.16
C MET A 1 -20.45 -50.91 -43.83
N LEU A 2 -19.68 -50.54 -44.86
CA LEU A 2 -18.48 -49.70 -44.81
C LEU A 2 -18.85 -48.21 -44.88
N ASN A 3 -18.05 -47.35 -44.21
CA ASN A 3 -17.46 -46.06 -44.67
C ASN A 3 -16.89 -45.34 -43.43
N THR A 4 -15.58 -45.12 -43.22
CA THR A 4 -14.58 -44.24 -43.90
C THR A 4 -14.93 -42.74 -43.88
N SER A 5 -14.17 -41.93 -43.11
CA SER A 5 -13.19 -40.89 -43.58
C SER A 5 -13.85 -39.56 -44.01
N GLU A 6 -13.35 -38.32 -43.88
CA GLU A 6 -12.18 -37.60 -43.33
C GLU A 6 -12.33 -36.15 -43.88
N ILE A 7 -11.52 -35.16 -43.44
CA ILE A 7 -11.23 -33.84 -44.09
C ILE A 7 -12.36 -32.77 -43.96
N GLY A 8 -12.18 -31.49 -43.59
CA GLY A 8 -11.07 -30.52 -43.64
C GLY A 8 -11.49 -29.34 -44.55
N SER A 9 -11.44 -28.07 -44.11
CA SER A 9 -11.07 -26.89 -44.93
C SER A 9 -11.19 -25.57 -44.16
N ALA A 10 -10.12 -24.77 -44.24
CA ALA A 10 -10.08 -23.35 -43.94
C ALA A 10 -10.83 -22.52 -45.01
N CYS A 11 -11.18 -21.27 -44.68
CA CYS A 11 -11.46 -20.25 -45.68
C CYS A 11 -11.07 -18.86 -45.16
N THR A 12 -10.05 -18.30 -45.80
CA THR A 12 -9.62 -16.90 -45.78
C THR A 12 -10.21 -16.21 -47.01
N PHE A 13 -10.79 -15.02 -46.87
CA PHE A 13 -10.90 -14.06 -47.97
C PHE A 13 -10.78 -12.62 -47.46
N CYS A 14 -9.73 -11.94 -47.91
CA CYS A 14 -9.61 -10.48 -47.93
C CYS A 14 -10.34 -9.95 -49.17
N LEU A 15 -10.97 -8.77 -49.08
CA LEU A 15 -11.01 -7.81 -50.18
C LEU A 15 -11.29 -6.39 -49.66
N VAL A 16 -10.35 -5.51 -49.98
CA VAL A 16 -10.33 -4.07 -49.74
C VAL A 16 -10.98 -3.38 -50.94
N VAL A 17 -11.91 -2.43 -50.71
CA VAL A 17 -12.27 -1.40 -51.70
C VAL A 17 -12.59 -0.08 -50.98
N GLY A 18 -12.00 1.02 -51.45
CA GLY A 18 -12.11 2.39 -50.93
C GLY A 18 -13.39 3.17 -51.32
N PRO A 19 -13.46 4.49 -51.04
CA PRO A 19 -14.64 5.16 -50.47
C PRO A 19 -15.46 6.02 -51.47
N PRO A 20 -16.61 6.58 -51.03
CA PRO A 20 -17.10 7.85 -51.52
C PRO A 20 -17.07 8.96 -50.44
N SER A 21 -17.11 10.20 -50.92
CA SER A 21 -16.75 11.47 -50.28
C SER A 21 -17.92 12.24 -49.64
N ASN A 22 -17.55 13.12 -48.70
CA ASN A 22 -18.21 14.34 -48.21
C ASN A 22 -19.57 14.25 -47.50
N SER A 23 -19.55 14.41 -46.17
CA SER A 23 -20.15 15.59 -45.50
C SER A 23 -19.73 15.68 -44.03
N SER A 24 -19.07 16.79 -43.68
CA SER A 24 -19.03 17.47 -42.36
C SER A 24 -19.44 16.69 -41.10
N TYR A 25 -18.50 16.44 -40.19
CA TYR A 25 -18.53 16.95 -38.82
C TYR A 25 -17.17 16.71 -38.14
N THR A 26 -16.82 17.64 -37.26
CA THR A 26 -15.48 17.93 -36.73
C THR A 26 -14.88 16.83 -35.85
N ARG A 27 -13.59 16.61 -36.07
CA ARG A 27 -12.62 15.88 -35.24
C ARG A 27 -12.70 16.33 -33.77
N SER A 28 -13.30 15.50 -32.91
CA SER A 28 -13.10 15.59 -31.46
C SER A 28 -11.92 14.71 -31.11
N ASP A 29 -10.77 15.38 -30.95
CA ASP A 29 -9.55 14.79 -30.42
C ASP A 29 -9.86 14.15 -29.06
N SER A 30 -9.62 12.84 -28.95
CA SER A 30 -9.62 12.13 -27.68
C SER A 30 -8.50 12.73 -26.82
N ILE A 31 -8.88 13.52 -25.83
CA ILE A 31 -8.00 13.98 -24.76
C ILE A 31 -7.64 12.74 -23.94
N LEU A 32 -6.59 12.05 -24.37
CA LEU A 32 -5.84 11.12 -23.56
C LEU A 32 -5.15 11.97 -22.50
N PHE A 33 -5.72 12.02 -21.29
CA PHE A 33 -5.04 12.54 -20.12
C PHE A 33 -3.85 11.62 -19.83
N LYS A 34 -2.72 11.86 -20.50
CA LYS A 34 -1.42 11.42 -20.02
C LYS A 34 -1.19 12.18 -18.73
N MET A 35 -1.52 11.57 -17.59
CA MET A 35 -0.90 11.92 -16.31
C MET A 35 0.59 11.63 -16.47
N SER A 36 1.28 12.64 -16.96
CA SER A 36 2.72 12.67 -17.07
C SER A 36 3.21 12.69 -15.63
N SER A 37 3.88 11.62 -15.19
CA SER A 37 4.62 11.60 -13.92
C SER A 37 5.66 12.72 -13.98
N CYS A 38 5.25 13.93 -13.59
CA CYS A 38 6.14 15.07 -13.44
C CYS A 38 7.01 14.74 -12.23
N ARG A 39 8.21 14.20 -12.48
CA ARG A 39 9.21 14.07 -11.41
C ARG A 39 9.54 15.49 -10.98
N ILE A 40 9.04 15.89 -9.82
CA ILE A 40 9.43 17.17 -9.20
C ILE A 40 10.92 16.99 -8.82
N SER A 41 11.81 17.56 -9.63
CA SER A 41 13.23 17.61 -9.27
C SER A 41 13.38 18.49 -8.04
N GLY A 42 13.84 17.93 -6.92
CA GLY A 42 14.08 18.66 -5.68
C GLY A 42 13.22 18.24 -4.48
N VAL A 43 12.34 17.23 -4.56
CA VAL A 43 11.71 16.70 -3.34
C VAL A 43 12.63 15.69 -2.65
N ILE A 44 12.80 15.84 -1.33
CA ILE A 44 13.62 14.93 -0.49
C ILE A 44 13.06 13.51 -0.54
N TYR A 45 11.74 13.40 -0.52
CA TYR A 45 11.00 12.15 -0.57
C TYR A 45 10.18 12.03 -1.85
N GLU A 46 10.21 10.86 -2.48
CA GLU A 46 9.46 10.56 -3.71
C GLU A 46 8.15 9.81 -3.42
N CYS A 47 8.10 9.06 -2.31
CA CYS A 47 6.95 8.24 -1.93
C CYS A 47 6.73 8.20 -0.42
N LEU A 48 5.48 8.01 -0.02
CA LEU A 48 5.03 7.81 1.35
C LEU A 48 4.23 6.50 1.40
N LEU A 49 4.70 5.54 2.21
CA LEU A 49 4.02 4.28 2.49
C LEU A 49 3.29 4.39 3.84
N PHE A 50 2.00 4.11 3.85
CA PHE A 50 1.19 4.16 5.06
C PHE A 50 0.66 2.78 5.38
N ASP A 51 0.92 2.30 6.59
CA ASP A 51 0.03 1.32 7.19
C ASP A 51 -1.38 1.92 7.37
N MET A 52 -2.36 1.04 7.57
CA MET A 52 -3.77 1.41 7.61
C MET A 52 -4.34 1.29 9.02
N ASP A 53 -4.33 0.07 9.57
CA ASP A 53 -5.02 -0.26 10.80
C ASP A 53 -4.30 0.32 12.01
N ASP A 54 -5.03 0.99 12.91
CA ASP A 54 -4.46 1.71 14.06
C ASP A 54 -3.46 2.85 13.70
N THR A 55 -3.21 3.08 12.39
CA THR A 55 -2.36 4.14 11.82
C THR A 55 -3.18 5.30 11.23
N LEU A 56 -4.05 5.03 10.25
CA LEU A 56 -4.92 6.06 9.63
C LEU A 56 -6.12 6.42 10.49
N TYR A 57 -6.43 5.58 11.47
CA TYR A 57 -7.44 5.80 12.48
C TYR A 57 -6.90 5.32 13.83
N PRO A 58 -7.35 5.88 14.98
CA PRO A 58 -6.71 5.58 16.24
C PRO A 58 -7.10 4.20 16.78
N LEU A 59 -6.14 3.54 17.43
CA LEU A 59 -6.30 2.30 18.22
C LEU A 59 -7.52 2.30 19.15
N SER A 60 -7.89 3.48 19.67
CA SER A 60 -9.02 3.64 20.60
C SER A 60 -10.39 3.29 20.01
N LEU A 61 -10.54 3.18 18.68
CA LEU A 61 -11.79 2.71 18.05
C LEU A 61 -12.06 1.22 18.32
N GLY A 62 -11.00 0.46 18.64
CA GLY A 62 -11.10 -0.96 18.98
C GLY A 62 -11.49 -1.86 17.80
N ILE A 63 -11.17 -1.45 16.56
CA ILE A 63 -11.34 -2.31 15.37
C ILE A 63 -10.43 -3.53 15.50
N ASN A 64 -9.19 -3.34 15.97
CA ASN A 64 -8.25 -4.42 16.24
C ASN A 64 -8.75 -5.44 17.29
N LEU A 65 -9.46 -5.00 18.33
CA LEU A 65 -10.07 -5.86 19.33
C LEU A 65 -11.18 -6.72 18.72
N ALA A 66 -12.01 -6.13 17.86
CA ALA A 66 -13.02 -6.86 17.11
C ALA A 66 -12.38 -7.86 16.12
N CYS A 67 -11.32 -7.45 15.42
CA CYS A 67 -10.56 -8.32 14.52
C CYS A 67 -9.97 -9.52 15.28
N ARG A 68 -9.30 -9.28 16.41
CA ARG A 68 -8.78 -10.34 17.28
C ARG A 68 -9.87 -11.29 17.74
N LYS A 69 -11.03 -10.77 18.17
CA LYS A 69 -12.17 -11.60 18.54
C LYS A 69 -12.63 -12.48 17.37
N ASN A 70 -12.76 -11.91 16.17
CA ASN A 70 -13.21 -12.64 15.00
C ASN A 70 -12.22 -13.75 14.58
N ILE A 71 -10.91 -13.53 14.74
CA ILE A 71 -9.86 -14.55 14.54
C ILE A 71 -10.03 -15.70 15.56
N ILE A 72 -10.21 -15.36 16.83
CA ILE A 72 -10.44 -16.35 17.90
C ILE A 72 -11.69 -17.18 17.58
N ASP A 73 -12.80 -16.54 17.23
CA ASP A 73 -14.05 -17.21 16.85
C ASP A 73 -13.82 -18.14 15.65
N TYR A 74 -13.03 -17.75 14.65
CA TYR A 74 -12.73 -18.60 13.49
C TYR A 74 -11.96 -19.86 13.90
N MET A 75 -10.96 -19.69 14.76
CA MET A 75 -10.14 -20.80 15.26
C MET A 75 -10.97 -21.81 16.07
N LEU A 76 -11.97 -21.35 16.81
CA LEU A 76 -12.89 -22.20 17.57
C LEU A 76 -13.90 -22.91 16.64
N GLU A 77 -14.58 -22.13 15.80
CA GLU A 77 -15.74 -22.59 15.04
C GLU A 77 -15.36 -23.38 13.79
N HIS A 78 -14.32 -22.97 13.07
CA HIS A 78 -13.93 -23.55 11.79
C HIS A 78 -12.71 -24.46 11.87
N LEU A 79 -11.76 -24.17 12.77
CA LEU A 79 -10.55 -24.98 12.94
C LEU A 79 -10.63 -25.95 14.13
N HIS A 80 -11.71 -25.86 14.92
CA HIS A 80 -11.99 -26.72 16.07
C HIS A 80 -10.83 -26.79 17.08
N ILE A 81 -10.13 -25.67 17.26
CA ILE A 81 -9.03 -25.56 18.23
C ILE A 81 -9.61 -25.41 19.63
N GLU A 82 -8.97 -26.05 20.60
CA GLU A 82 -9.40 -26.01 22.00
C GLU A 82 -9.36 -24.59 22.57
N GLU A 83 -10.47 -24.13 23.16
CA GLU A 83 -10.65 -22.78 23.71
C GLU A 83 -9.54 -22.36 24.68
N SER A 84 -9.06 -23.29 25.51
CA SER A 84 -7.99 -23.05 26.47
C SER A 84 -6.65 -22.64 25.82
N LYS A 85 -6.45 -22.94 24.53
CA LYS A 85 -5.22 -22.70 23.78
C LYS A 85 -5.29 -21.49 22.86
N VAL A 86 -6.47 -21.15 22.33
CA VAL A 86 -6.63 -20.18 21.23
C VAL A 86 -5.99 -18.82 21.55
N SER A 87 -6.29 -18.24 22.71
CA SER A 87 -5.78 -16.91 23.07
C SER A 87 -4.25 -16.85 23.11
N LYS A 88 -3.61 -17.90 23.65
CA LYS A 88 -2.14 -17.99 23.68
C LYS A 88 -1.58 -18.21 22.28
N MET A 89 -2.18 -19.10 21.49
CA MET A 89 -1.77 -19.36 20.11
C MET A 89 -1.84 -18.10 19.25
N CYS A 90 -2.91 -17.30 19.35
CA CYS A 90 -3.01 -16.04 18.61
C CYS A 90 -1.83 -15.10 18.88
N LEU A 91 -1.44 -14.96 20.15
CA LEU A 91 -0.33 -14.10 20.56
C LEU A 91 1.01 -14.66 20.06
N ASP A 92 1.28 -15.94 20.32
CA ASP A 92 2.53 -16.59 19.93
C ASP A 92 2.72 -16.52 18.41
N LEU A 93 1.67 -16.84 17.64
CA LEU A 93 1.71 -16.80 16.17
C LEU A 93 1.86 -15.38 15.63
N TYR A 94 1.22 -14.39 16.24
CA TYR A 94 1.42 -12.99 15.87
C TYR A 94 2.88 -12.55 16.12
N LEU A 95 3.44 -12.90 17.28
CA LEU A 95 4.82 -12.56 17.64
C LEU A 95 5.84 -13.26 16.74
N GLU A 96 5.58 -14.49 16.31
CA GLU A 96 6.52 -15.23 15.46
C GLU A 96 6.37 -14.89 13.98
N HIS A 97 5.13 -14.83 13.47
CA HIS A 97 4.85 -14.75 12.03
C HIS A 97 4.30 -13.41 11.54
N GLY A 98 4.05 -12.45 12.44
CA GLY A 98 3.53 -11.13 12.09
C GLY A 98 2.00 -11.06 12.00
N THR A 99 1.33 -12.16 11.63
CA THR A 99 -0.13 -12.30 11.74
C THR A 99 -0.49 -13.70 12.24
N THR A 100 -1.65 -13.83 12.90
CA THR A 100 -2.16 -15.15 13.31
C THR A 100 -2.42 -16.04 12.10
N MET A 101 -2.98 -15.51 11.01
CA MET A 101 -3.22 -16.26 9.77
C MET A 101 -1.93 -16.85 9.19
N ALA A 102 -0.85 -16.06 9.09
CA ALA A 102 0.44 -16.53 8.59
C ALA A 102 0.99 -17.68 9.45
N GLY A 103 0.88 -17.56 10.78
CA GLY A 103 1.28 -18.63 11.69
C GLY A 103 0.42 -19.89 11.55
N MET A 104 -0.90 -19.75 11.39
CA MET A 104 -1.78 -20.89 11.17
C MET A 104 -1.42 -21.65 9.88
N LYS A 105 -1.16 -20.93 8.78
CA LYS A 105 -0.69 -21.52 7.52
C LYS A 105 0.67 -22.20 7.69
N ALA A 106 1.60 -21.59 8.42
CA ALA A 106 2.92 -22.16 8.70
C ALA A 106 2.84 -23.45 9.53
N LEU A 107 1.87 -23.55 10.45
CA LEU A 107 1.59 -24.76 11.23
C LEU A 107 0.88 -25.86 10.41
N GLY A 108 0.51 -25.60 9.16
CA GLY A 108 -0.13 -26.57 8.26
C GLY A 108 -1.65 -26.61 8.33
N TYR A 109 -2.31 -25.59 8.92
CA TYR A 109 -3.76 -25.48 8.81
C TYR A 109 -4.15 -25.06 7.40
N GLU A 110 -5.03 -25.84 6.80
CA GLU A 110 -5.58 -25.58 5.47
C GLU A 110 -6.99 -25.00 5.60
N PHE A 111 -7.18 -23.81 5.05
CA PHE A 111 -8.45 -23.11 4.94
C PHE A 111 -8.40 -22.13 3.78
N ASP A 112 -9.54 -21.76 3.23
CA ASP A 112 -9.59 -20.77 2.16
C ASP A 112 -9.28 -19.36 2.72
N ASN A 113 -8.39 -18.64 2.04
CA ASN A 113 -7.94 -17.33 2.51
C ASN A 113 -9.06 -16.28 2.42
N ASP A 114 -9.87 -16.33 1.36
CA ASP A 114 -10.94 -15.38 1.12
C ASP A 114 -12.09 -15.64 2.12
N GLU A 115 -12.39 -16.90 2.42
CA GLU A 115 -13.34 -17.25 3.49
C GLU A 115 -12.87 -16.77 4.87
N PHE A 116 -11.57 -16.92 5.18
CA PHE A 116 -11.00 -16.42 6.42
C PHE A 116 -11.14 -14.89 6.51
N HIS A 117 -10.75 -14.16 5.46
CA HIS A 117 -10.85 -12.71 5.42
C HIS A 117 -12.30 -12.22 5.47
N ALA A 118 -13.22 -12.85 4.74
CA ALA A 118 -14.64 -12.54 4.79
C ALA A 118 -15.22 -12.74 6.21
N PHE A 119 -14.80 -13.79 6.92
CA PHE A 119 -15.23 -14.04 8.29
C PHE A 119 -14.59 -13.06 9.29
N VAL A 120 -13.30 -12.76 9.14
CA VAL A 120 -12.57 -11.93 10.11
C VAL A 120 -12.86 -10.44 9.90
N HIS A 121 -12.72 -9.95 8.68
CA HIS A 121 -12.89 -8.54 8.35
C HIS A 121 -14.32 -8.17 7.94
N GLY A 122 -15.09 -9.08 7.36
CA GLY A 122 -16.49 -8.81 6.97
C GLY A 122 -17.44 -8.57 8.14
N ARG A 123 -17.03 -8.90 9.38
CA ARG A 123 -17.79 -8.70 10.62
C ARG A 123 -17.25 -7.57 11.50
N LEU A 124 -16.37 -6.72 10.96
CA LEU A 124 -15.83 -5.59 11.72
C LEU A 124 -16.87 -4.47 11.88
N PRO A 125 -16.83 -3.73 13.00
CA PRO A 125 -17.76 -2.63 13.26
C PRO A 125 -17.37 -1.36 12.49
N TYR A 126 -17.44 -1.41 11.16
CA TYR A 126 -17.05 -0.30 10.27
C TYR A 126 -17.85 0.98 10.49
N GLU A 127 -19.04 0.90 11.10
CA GLU A 127 -19.84 2.06 11.48
C GLU A 127 -19.15 2.99 12.48
N LYS A 128 -18.12 2.51 13.20
CA LYS A 128 -17.28 3.33 14.08
C LYS A 128 -16.34 4.26 13.31
N LEU A 129 -15.94 3.88 12.11
CA LEU A 129 -15.12 4.72 11.24
C LEU A 129 -15.98 5.85 10.67
N LYS A 130 -15.44 7.06 10.69
CA LYS A 130 -16.10 8.28 10.22
C LYS A 130 -15.18 9.00 9.25
N HIS A 131 -15.77 9.72 8.30
CA HIS A 131 -15.00 10.55 7.38
C HIS A 131 -14.08 11.49 8.16
N ASP A 132 -12.80 11.50 7.79
CA ASP A 132 -11.81 12.37 8.39
C ASP A 132 -11.37 13.42 7.37
N LEU A 133 -12.09 14.53 7.35
CA LEU A 133 -11.81 15.63 6.42
C LEU A 133 -10.46 16.30 6.72
N VAL A 134 -9.98 16.23 7.97
CA VAL A 134 -8.69 16.82 8.35
C VAL A 134 -7.56 15.98 7.76
N LEU A 135 -7.61 14.66 7.98
CA LEU A 135 -6.65 13.73 7.38
C LEU A 135 -6.70 13.76 5.85
N ARG A 136 -7.90 13.78 5.27
CA ARG A 136 -8.09 13.88 3.81
C ARG A 136 -7.37 15.10 3.24
N ASN A 137 -7.63 16.28 3.80
CA ASN A 137 -7.01 17.52 3.33
C ASN A 137 -5.48 17.50 3.52
N LEU A 138 -5.01 16.91 4.63
CA LEU A 138 -3.59 16.73 4.88
C LEU A 138 -2.93 15.86 3.80
N LEU A 139 -3.49 14.68 3.51
CA LEU A 139 -2.98 13.75 2.50
C LEU A 139 -3.01 14.34 1.08
N LEU A 140 -4.08 15.04 0.72
CA LEU A 140 -4.20 15.72 -0.58
C LEU A 140 -3.21 16.86 -0.75
N SER A 141 -2.78 17.49 0.35
CA SER A 141 -1.77 18.55 0.32
C SER A 141 -0.35 18.05 0.08
N MET A 142 -0.08 16.74 0.23
CA MET A 142 1.26 16.16 0.06
C MET A 142 1.56 15.90 -1.43
N PRO A 143 2.66 16.43 -1.98
CA PRO A 143 2.99 16.27 -3.40
C PRO A 143 3.49 14.86 -3.77
N GLN A 144 3.90 14.04 -2.80
CA GLN A 144 4.46 12.71 -3.02
C GLN A 144 3.41 11.68 -3.43
N ARG A 145 3.87 10.62 -4.10
CA ARG A 145 3.06 9.39 -4.28
C ARG A 145 2.75 8.79 -2.92
N LYS A 146 1.51 8.38 -2.70
CA LYS A 146 1.05 7.79 -1.44
C LYS A 146 0.50 6.39 -1.73
N ILE A 147 0.94 5.40 -0.96
CA ILE A 147 0.55 3.99 -1.15
C ILE A 147 0.22 3.39 0.22
N ILE A 148 -0.87 2.63 0.30
CA ILE A 148 -1.16 1.82 1.49
C ILE A 148 -0.27 0.59 1.49
N PHE A 149 0.32 0.23 2.62
CA PHE A 149 1.04 -1.02 2.84
C PHE A 149 0.52 -1.71 4.10
N THR A 150 -0.47 -2.60 3.93
CA THR A 150 -1.19 -3.28 5.01
C THR A 150 -1.01 -4.80 4.94
N ASN A 151 -1.13 -5.46 6.10
CA ASN A 151 -1.23 -6.92 6.20
C ASN A 151 -2.66 -7.44 5.94
N ALA A 152 -3.65 -6.56 5.87
CA ALA A 152 -5.04 -6.92 5.59
C ALA A 152 -5.29 -7.25 4.11
N ASP A 153 -6.44 -7.83 3.82
CA ASP A 153 -6.91 -8.05 2.44
C ASP A 153 -7.43 -6.76 1.79
N HIS A 154 -7.55 -6.82 0.47
CA HIS A 154 -7.97 -5.68 -0.34
C HIS A 154 -9.39 -5.22 -0.02
N ALA A 155 -10.33 -6.13 0.28
CA ALA A 155 -11.72 -5.73 0.56
C ALA A 155 -11.81 -4.94 1.87
N HIS A 156 -11.08 -5.36 2.90
CA HIS A 156 -10.94 -4.58 4.13
C HIS A 156 -10.37 -3.19 3.87
N ALA A 157 -9.29 -3.10 3.08
CA ALA A 157 -8.64 -1.84 2.80
C ALA A 157 -9.55 -0.82 2.09
N ILE A 158 -10.31 -1.28 1.09
CA ILE A 158 -11.27 -0.42 0.38
C ILE A 158 -12.39 0.05 1.31
N GLU A 159 -12.93 -0.82 2.16
CA GLU A 159 -13.98 -0.45 3.11
C GLU A 159 -13.49 0.59 4.11
N VAL A 160 -12.29 0.41 4.69
CA VAL A 160 -11.70 1.40 5.61
C VAL A 160 -11.47 2.74 4.93
N LEU A 161 -10.83 2.74 3.75
CA LEU A 161 -10.57 3.98 3.01
C LEU A 161 -11.88 4.69 2.67
N SER A 162 -12.93 3.96 2.32
CA SER A 162 -14.23 4.56 2.03
C SER A 162 -14.90 5.15 3.25
N ARG A 163 -14.86 4.43 4.38
CA ARG A 163 -15.42 4.92 5.65
C ARG A 163 -14.68 6.13 6.23
N LEU A 164 -13.41 6.30 5.89
CA LEU A 164 -12.62 7.48 6.25
C LEU A 164 -12.73 8.60 5.20
N GLY A 165 -13.30 8.34 4.02
CA GLY A 165 -13.37 9.29 2.91
C GLY A 165 -12.01 9.59 2.31
N LEU A 166 -11.18 8.57 2.08
CA LEU A 166 -9.79 8.65 1.62
C LEU A 166 -9.53 7.88 0.31
N GLU A 167 -10.57 7.47 -0.42
CA GLU A 167 -10.47 6.55 -1.55
C GLU A 167 -9.59 7.07 -2.71
N ASP A 168 -9.51 8.39 -2.86
CA ASP A 168 -8.73 9.10 -3.88
C ASP A 168 -7.42 9.71 -3.35
N CYS A 169 -7.05 9.45 -2.10
CA CYS A 169 -5.82 9.96 -1.51
C CYS A 169 -4.58 9.10 -1.83
N PHE A 170 -4.77 7.85 -2.25
CA PHE A 170 -3.70 6.87 -2.45
C PHE A 170 -3.65 6.38 -3.89
N GLU A 171 -2.44 6.27 -4.45
CA GLU A 171 -2.20 5.76 -5.80
C GLU A 171 -2.43 4.24 -5.91
N GLY A 172 -2.21 3.51 -4.81
CA GLY A 172 -2.35 2.07 -4.78
C GLY A 172 -2.34 1.49 -3.37
N ILE A 173 -2.66 0.19 -3.30
CA ILE A 173 -2.72 -0.59 -2.07
C ILE A 173 -1.84 -1.83 -2.25
N ILE A 174 -0.88 -2.00 -1.36
CA ILE A 174 -0.11 -3.23 -1.15
C ILE A 174 -0.73 -3.92 0.06
N CYS A 175 -1.51 -4.96 -0.22
CA CYS A 175 -2.30 -5.75 0.72
C CYS A 175 -1.94 -7.24 0.61
N PHE A 176 -2.62 -8.09 1.39
CA PHE A 176 -2.44 -9.53 1.41
C PHE A 176 -2.32 -10.15 0.01
N GLU A 177 -3.27 -9.87 -0.90
CA GLU A 177 -3.37 -10.47 -2.23
C GLU A 177 -2.21 -10.03 -3.14
N THR A 178 -1.76 -8.78 -3.00
CA THR A 178 -0.63 -8.27 -3.79
C THR A 178 0.71 -8.88 -3.35
N LEU A 179 0.85 -9.20 -2.06
CA LEU A 179 2.03 -9.87 -1.51
C LEU A 179 1.97 -11.39 -1.73
N ASN A 180 0.77 -11.96 -1.76
CA ASN A 180 0.51 -13.39 -1.79
C ASN A 180 -0.39 -13.80 -2.97
N PRO A 181 0.04 -13.56 -4.24
CA PRO A 181 -0.75 -13.99 -5.40
C PRO A 181 -0.93 -15.51 -5.40
N LEU A 182 -2.01 -16.00 -6.03
CA LEU A 182 -2.54 -17.37 -5.98
C LEU A 182 -1.57 -18.53 -6.31
N ASN A 183 -0.33 -18.25 -6.72
CA ASN A 183 0.72 -19.23 -7.01
C ASN A 183 1.96 -19.11 -6.10
N SER A 184 1.87 -18.30 -5.04
CA SER A 184 2.96 -18.09 -4.09
C SER A 184 3.02 -19.21 -3.05
N CYS A 185 4.22 -19.46 -2.54
CA CYS A 185 4.59 -20.50 -1.60
C CYS A 185 3.61 -20.67 -0.41
N ARG A 186 3.66 -21.83 0.27
CA ARG A 186 2.91 -22.11 1.51
C ARG A 186 3.07 -21.04 2.62
N GLN A 187 4.12 -20.23 2.57
CA GLN A 187 4.40 -19.21 3.55
C GLN A 187 3.72 -17.88 3.15
N ILE A 188 2.85 -17.39 4.03
CA ILE A 188 2.23 -16.07 3.89
C ILE A 188 3.29 -14.99 4.15
N LEU A 189 3.48 -14.15 3.15
CA LEU A 189 4.31 -12.97 3.20
C LEU A 189 3.52 -11.80 3.81
N CYS A 190 4.02 -11.28 4.93
CA CYS A 190 3.41 -10.15 5.64
C CYS A 190 4.46 -9.41 6.50
N LYS A 191 4.18 -8.16 6.85
CA LYS A 191 4.97 -7.42 7.84
C LYS A 191 4.97 -8.19 9.17
N PRO A 192 6.09 -8.26 9.91
CA PRO A 192 7.32 -7.48 9.73
C PRO A 192 8.41 -8.19 8.92
N SER A 193 8.12 -9.24 8.14
CA SER A 193 9.18 -10.00 7.45
C SER A 193 9.95 -9.12 6.46
N VAL A 194 11.27 -9.34 6.35
CA VAL A 194 12.14 -8.57 5.43
C VAL A 194 11.66 -8.75 3.99
N GLU A 195 11.25 -9.97 3.63
CA GLU A 195 10.77 -10.33 2.31
C GLU A 195 9.48 -9.57 1.94
N ALA A 196 8.62 -9.24 2.93
CA ALA A 196 7.43 -8.42 2.71
C ALA A 196 7.80 -6.97 2.36
N PHE A 197 8.79 -6.40 3.04
CA PHE A 197 9.29 -5.05 2.70
C PHE A 197 10.01 -5.04 1.35
N GLU A 198 10.83 -6.06 1.04
CA GLU A 198 11.45 -6.18 -0.28
C GLU A 198 10.42 -6.32 -1.41
N ALA A 199 9.34 -7.07 -1.17
CA ALA A 199 8.22 -7.18 -2.10
C ALA A 199 7.54 -5.82 -2.28
N ALA A 200 7.27 -5.09 -1.19
CA ALA A 200 6.68 -3.76 -1.25
C ALA A 200 7.54 -2.78 -2.06
N ILE A 201 8.87 -2.78 -1.87
CA ILE A 201 9.82 -1.97 -2.65
C ILE A 201 9.69 -2.27 -4.16
N ARG A 202 9.67 -3.56 -4.52
CA ARG A 202 9.55 -4.00 -5.93
C ARG A 202 8.19 -3.62 -6.53
N ILE A 203 7.11 -3.85 -5.80
CA ILE A 203 5.73 -3.58 -6.25
C ILE A 203 5.51 -2.09 -6.44
N ALA A 204 5.88 -1.27 -5.44
CA ALA A 204 5.72 0.18 -5.48
C ALA A 204 6.70 0.89 -6.43
N LYS A 205 7.79 0.21 -6.81
CA LYS A 205 8.91 0.73 -7.62
C LYS A 205 9.51 1.98 -6.98
N VAL A 206 9.85 1.88 -5.70
CA VAL A 206 10.36 3.00 -4.90
C VAL A 206 11.84 2.80 -4.57
N ASP A 207 12.55 3.92 -4.36
CA ASP A 207 13.82 3.91 -3.64
C ASP A 207 13.53 4.01 -2.14
N PRO A 208 13.88 2.99 -1.32
CA PRO A 208 13.61 3.03 0.12
C PRO A 208 14.27 4.25 0.80
N LYS A 209 15.42 4.72 0.32
CA LYS A 209 16.11 5.90 0.88
C LYS A 209 15.38 7.22 0.63
N LYS A 210 14.41 7.23 -0.29
CA LYS A 210 13.57 8.39 -0.62
C LYS A 210 12.10 8.13 -0.28
N THR A 211 11.85 7.17 0.61
CA THR A 211 10.50 6.76 0.97
C THR A 211 10.33 6.78 2.49
N ILE A 212 9.26 7.41 2.95
CA ILE A 212 8.86 7.39 4.36
C ILE A 212 7.83 6.28 4.58
N PHE A 213 7.98 5.49 5.64
CA PHE A 213 7.05 4.46 6.07
C PHE A 213 6.44 4.82 7.43
N PHE A 214 5.10 4.93 7.47
CA PHE A 214 4.31 5.22 8.65
C PHE A 214 3.59 3.96 9.12
N ASP A 215 3.79 3.54 10.37
CA ASP A 215 3.17 2.32 10.92
C ASP A 215 3.07 2.45 12.46
N ASP A 216 2.07 1.82 13.09
CA ASP A 216 1.86 1.80 14.53
C ASP A 216 2.68 0.69 15.24
N SER A 217 3.06 -0.34 14.50
CA SER A 217 3.77 -1.50 15.02
C SER A 217 5.28 -1.26 15.07
N VAL A 218 5.82 -1.30 16.30
CA VAL A 218 7.25 -1.20 16.57
C VAL A 218 8.07 -2.21 15.75
N ARG A 219 7.54 -3.43 15.54
CA ARG A 219 8.23 -4.48 14.79
C ARG A 219 8.25 -4.19 13.29
N ASN A 220 7.17 -3.62 12.76
CA ASN A 220 7.09 -3.23 11.35
C ASN A 220 8.02 -2.05 11.10
N VAL A 221 7.99 -1.02 11.96
CA VAL A 221 8.90 0.13 11.91
C VAL A 221 10.37 -0.29 11.94
N ALA A 222 10.76 -1.17 12.86
CA ALA A 222 12.13 -1.68 12.93
C ALA A 222 12.56 -2.38 11.62
N SER A 223 11.65 -3.17 11.03
CA SER A 223 11.93 -3.91 9.80
C SER A 223 11.96 -3.00 8.57
N GLY A 224 11.08 -1.99 8.53
CA GLY A 224 11.13 -0.92 7.52
C GLY A 224 12.45 -0.18 7.57
N LYS A 225 12.99 0.07 8.76
CA LYS A 225 14.30 0.71 8.92
C LYS A 225 15.44 -0.14 8.37
N VAL A 226 15.40 -1.45 8.65
CA VAL A 226 16.36 -2.41 8.09
C VAL A 226 16.27 -2.46 6.56
N ALA A 227 15.05 -2.36 6.00
CA ALA A 227 14.82 -2.28 4.55
C ALA A 227 15.29 -0.94 3.91
N GLY A 228 15.73 0.02 4.73
CA GLY A 228 16.31 1.28 4.28
C GLY A 228 15.33 2.46 4.18
N PHE A 229 14.09 2.29 4.65
CA PHE A 229 13.10 3.37 4.70
C PHE A 229 13.46 4.42 5.76
N HIS A 230 13.00 5.64 5.53
CA HIS A 230 12.75 6.58 6.62
C HIS A 230 11.49 6.13 7.35
N THR A 231 11.47 6.12 8.67
CA THR A 231 10.43 5.43 9.42
C THR A 231 9.81 6.30 10.50
N VAL A 232 8.50 6.19 10.61
CA VAL A 232 7.69 6.98 11.54
C VAL A 232 6.77 6.05 12.31
N ILE A 233 6.94 6.03 13.64
CA ILE A 233 6.02 5.32 14.52
C ILE A 233 4.81 6.20 14.81
N VAL A 234 3.60 5.68 14.59
CA VAL A 234 2.34 6.41 14.77
C VAL A 234 1.59 5.90 16.01
N GLY A 235 0.81 6.76 16.67
CA GLY A 235 0.04 6.43 17.86
C GLY A 235 0.79 6.62 19.19
N ARG A 236 1.99 7.21 19.18
CA ARG A 236 2.81 7.40 20.39
C ARG A 236 3.78 8.58 20.31
N SER A 237 4.21 9.08 21.48
CA SER A 237 5.14 10.22 21.58
C SER A 237 6.61 9.81 21.62
N ASP A 238 6.90 8.58 22.03
CA ASP A 238 8.24 8.07 22.28
C ASP A 238 8.81 7.37 21.04
N LEU A 239 10.09 7.64 20.77
CA LEU A 239 10.84 6.90 19.77
C LEU A 239 11.01 5.45 20.20
N VAL A 240 10.96 4.56 19.21
CA VAL A 240 11.14 3.12 19.37
C VAL A 240 12.32 2.65 18.51
N PRO A 241 12.89 1.46 18.77
CA PRO A 241 13.95 0.92 17.93
C PRO A 241 13.56 0.95 16.45
N GLY A 242 14.36 1.65 15.66
CA GLY A 242 14.17 1.78 14.22
C GLY A 242 13.22 2.89 13.78
N ALA A 243 12.58 3.67 14.65
CA ALA A 243 11.86 4.88 14.26
C ALA A 243 12.82 6.08 14.13
N ASP A 244 12.70 6.86 13.05
CA ASP A 244 13.34 8.17 12.91
C ASP A 244 12.51 9.27 13.59
N HIS A 245 11.18 9.16 13.51
CA HIS A 245 10.22 10.09 14.11
C HIS A 245 9.09 9.35 14.82
N ALA A 246 8.45 10.01 15.79
CA ALA A 246 7.27 9.51 16.49
C ALA A 246 6.14 10.53 16.43
N LEU A 247 4.92 10.06 16.13
CA LEU A 247 3.70 10.86 16.07
C LEU A 247 2.64 10.28 16.99
N ASN A 248 2.06 11.12 17.85
CA ASN A 248 0.88 10.73 18.63
C ASN A 248 -0.32 10.42 17.74
N SER A 249 -0.44 11.14 16.63
CA SER A 249 -1.47 10.93 15.61
C SER A 249 -0.88 11.21 14.24
N ILE A 250 -1.38 10.50 13.24
CA ILE A 250 -1.07 10.76 11.82
C ILE A 250 -1.38 12.21 11.39
N HIS A 251 -2.25 12.90 12.14
CA HIS A 251 -2.56 14.32 11.93
C HIS A 251 -1.37 15.25 12.19
N ASN A 252 -0.39 14.82 12.98
CA ASN A 252 0.77 15.63 13.36
C ASN A 252 1.92 15.58 12.34
N ILE A 253 1.73 14.94 11.17
CA ILE A 253 2.80 14.82 10.16
C ILE A 253 3.38 16.19 9.78
N ARG A 254 2.53 17.21 9.59
CA ARG A 254 2.99 18.54 9.17
C ARG A 254 3.94 19.20 10.17
N GLU A 255 3.71 18.97 11.46
CA GLU A 255 4.54 19.55 12.52
C GLU A 255 5.85 18.79 12.67
N ALA A 256 5.82 17.46 12.52
CA ALA A 256 6.97 16.61 12.74
C ALA A 256 7.89 16.45 11.51
N LEU A 257 7.32 16.58 10.31
CA LEU A 257 7.97 16.35 9.02
C LEU A 257 7.59 17.47 8.02
N PRO A 258 7.88 18.75 8.32
CA PRO A 258 7.56 19.86 7.42
C PRO A 258 8.19 19.71 6.04
N GLU A 259 9.34 19.03 5.94
CA GLU A 259 10.10 18.80 4.72
C GLU A 259 9.35 17.99 3.65
N ILE A 260 8.26 17.30 4.02
CA ILE A 260 7.34 16.68 3.05
C ILE A 260 6.72 17.73 2.12
N TRP A 261 6.56 18.97 2.58
CA TRP A 261 6.01 20.07 1.78
C TRP A 261 7.07 21.02 1.22
N GLU A 262 8.33 20.84 1.60
CA GLU A 262 9.43 21.65 1.11
C GLU A 262 9.96 21.08 -0.21
N VAL A 263 10.35 21.99 -1.10
CA VAL A 263 11.09 21.66 -2.31
C VAL A 263 12.51 22.12 -2.03
N GLU A 264 13.51 21.25 -2.23
CA GLU A 264 14.90 21.67 -2.27
C GLU A 264 15.02 22.79 -3.30
N GLU A 265 15.21 24.02 -2.81
CA GLU A 265 15.68 25.11 -3.63
C GLU A 265 17.09 24.73 -4.08
N GLY A 266 17.16 24.09 -5.25
CA GLY A 266 18.42 23.72 -5.87
C GLY A 266 19.35 24.93 -5.84
N ASN A 267 20.59 24.69 -5.43
CA ASN A 267 21.69 25.62 -5.19
C ASN A 267 22.04 26.48 -6.44
N GLN A 268 21.09 27.28 -6.95
CA GLN A 268 21.21 28.12 -8.12
C GLN A 268 22.10 29.35 -7.85
N GLN A 269 22.26 29.75 -6.57
CA GLN A 269 23.19 30.82 -6.19
C GLN A 269 24.65 30.50 -6.55
N GLN A 270 25.09 29.23 -6.48
CA GLN A 270 26.49 28.87 -6.78
C GLN A 270 26.82 28.85 -8.27
N ARG A 271 25.84 28.61 -9.16
CA ARG A 271 26.06 28.66 -10.63
C ARG A 271 26.09 30.08 -11.18
N ILE A 272 25.36 31.02 -10.58
CA ILE A 272 25.33 32.42 -11.05
C ILE A 272 26.63 33.15 -10.65
N GLN A 273 27.21 32.84 -9.49
CA GLN A 273 28.49 33.44 -9.09
C GLN A 273 29.69 32.92 -9.89
N SER A 274 29.69 31.65 -10.35
CA SER A 274 30.79 31.14 -11.18
C SER A 274 30.81 31.74 -12.60
N LEU A 275 29.63 32.08 -13.16
CA LEU A 275 29.52 32.67 -14.49
C LEU A 275 29.87 34.17 -14.52
N ALA A 276 29.76 34.88 -13.39
CA ALA A 276 30.07 36.31 -13.32
C ALA A 276 31.58 36.60 -13.16
N VAL A 277 32.39 35.63 -12.74
CA VAL A 277 33.83 35.83 -12.48
C VAL A 277 34.68 35.59 -13.73
N GLU A 278 34.21 34.81 -14.72
CA GLU A 278 34.97 34.51 -15.94
C GLU A 278 34.93 35.61 -17.02
N ALA A 279 34.14 36.68 -16.84
CA ALA A 279 33.99 37.75 -17.83
C ALA A 279 34.87 38.99 -17.57
N THR A 280 35.99 38.86 -16.87
CA THR A 280 36.98 39.96 -16.73
C THR A 280 38.09 39.76 -17.77
N VAL A 281 37.89 40.30 -18.96
CA VAL A 281 38.88 40.33 -20.04
C VAL A 281 39.99 41.33 -19.66
N HIS A 282 41.22 40.83 -19.61
CA HIS A 282 42.44 41.64 -19.52
C HIS A 282 42.78 42.28 -20.88
N ALA A 283 43.26 43.53 -20.78
CA ALA A 283 43.90 44.41 -21.78
C ALA A 283 42.97 45.22 -22.71
#